data_AF-A0A9P4NGA0-F1
#
_entry.id   AF-A0A9P4NGA0-F1
#
_cell.length_a   1.000
_cell.length_b   1.000
_cell.length_c   1.000
_cell.angle_alpha   90.00
_cell.angle_beta   90.00
_cell.angle_gamma   90.00
#
_symmetry.space_group_name_H-M   'P 1'
#
loop_
_entity.id
_entity.type
_entity.pdbx_description
1 polymer ?
#
loop_
_entity_poly.entity_id
_entity_poly.type
_entity_poly.pdbx_seq_one_letter_code
_entity_poly.pdbx_strand_id
1 'polypeptide(L)'
;MVSFSTICNIGMWVLPVLIPRGLAFYRSIRSASQGPNTQVRPPPLAVRRCLNILFAVVIFSLLFSLPYFAPANIFAETGSRLLLKTNLLEARLSALRQGNLTAVDQRILHRLEKEPDTVRFMYAAYGPDVVANCIFCKATDPSSYLYYALPAVITPHLIHIAFLGLITSSFVSGVEGSRWRTHATIAGVVLAAAELYWTWTYNWEANRTVRMVKDVDFFYWNMRTYRHLAFALVDALLGWALWLTSTKRWMVVPASITQQIAATTEQVGILYSKTHASGHIRNTIVRDRELRNVYTAYWEREQAVMHEIDQEREVVDARNIALSRMDYDKVQQRAGNYVDQIFSQFEAVRPQQGAASSAQDNTTDHLHEE
;
A
#
# COMPACT_ATOMS: atom_id res chain seq x y z
N MET A 1 19.91 6.11 -26.40
CA MET A 1 20.78 5.33 -25.48
C MET A 1 21.21 6.25 -24.36
N VAL A 2 20.80 6.00 -23.12
CA VAL A 2 21.19 6.83 -21.96
C VAL A 2 22.64 6.47 -21.62
N SER A 3 23.56 7.43 -21.72
CA SER A 3 24.97 7.23 -21.38
C SER A 3 25.12 7.00 -19.87
N PHE A 4 26.03 6.11 -19.48
CA PHE A 4 26.39 5.87 -18.07
C PHE A 4 26.80 7.17 -17.35
N SER A 5 27.42 8.10 -18.07
CA SER A 5 27.77 9.44 -17.57
C SER A 5 26.52 10.28 -17.22
N THR A 6 25.44 10.16 -18.00
CA THR A 6 24.15 10.82 -17.69
C THR A 6 23.53 10.25 -16.41
N ILE A 7 23.63 8.93 -16.20
CA ILE A 7 23.14 8.27 -14.98
C ILE A 7 23.96 8.70 -13.76
N CYS A 8 25.29 8.75 -13.87
CA CYS A 8 26.16 9.24 -12.79
C CYS A 8 25.92 10.71 -12.45
N ASN A 9 25.73 11.58 -13.44
CA ASN A 9 25.45 13.00 -13.19
C ASN A 9 24.09 13.20 -12.51
N ILE A 10 23.04 12.50 -12.95
CA ILE A 10 21.74 12.54 -12.28
C ILE A 10 21.86 11.98 -10.86
N GLY A 11 22.58 10.87 -10.69
CA GLY A 11 22.85 10.27 -9.37
C GLY A 11 23.54 11.24 -8.42
N MET A 12 24.54 11.99 -8.87
CA MET A 12 25.31 12.91 -8.02
C MET A 12 24.46 14.06 -7.46
N TRP A 13 23.47 14.54 -8.23
CA TRP A 13 22.54 15.58 -7.77
C TRP A 13 21.34 15.04 -6.99
N VAL A 14 20.87 13.85 -7.34
CA VAL A 14 19.68 13.25 -6.75
C VAL A 14 19.99 12.52 -5.44
N LEU A 15 21.10 11.79 -5.35
CA LEU A 15 21.46 11.02 -4.14
C LEU A 15 21.48 11.89 -2.87
N PRO A 16 22.13 13.07 -2.83
CA PRO A 16 22.22 13.88 -1.62
C PRO A 16 20.86 14.39 -1.11
N VAL A 17 19.88 14.55 -1.99
CA VAL A 17 18.51 14.99 -1.64
C VAL A 17 17.62 13.80 -1.29
N LEU A 18 17.79 12.68 -1.99
CA LEU A 18 16.91 11.52 -1.88
C LEU A 18 17.30 10.60 -0.72
N ILE A 19 18.59 10.48 -0.39
CA ILE A 19 19.10 9.70 0.76
C ILE A 19 18.54 10.20 2.10
N PRO A 20 18.66 11.48 2.49
CA PRO A 20 18.16 11.94 3.80
C PRO A 20 16.65 11.81 3.89
N ARG A 21 15.91 12.01 2.78
CA ARG A 21 14.45 11.81 2.73
C ARG A 21 14.08 10.34 2.81
N GLY A 22 14.81 9.45 2.15
CA GLY A 22 14.62 7.99 2.24
C GLY A 22 14.94 7.46 3.63
N LEU A 23 15.99 7.97 4.28
CA LEU A 23 16.32 7.66 5.67
C LEU A 23 15.26 8.20 6.64
N ALA A 24 14.78 9.43 6.45
CA ALA A 24 13.69 9.99 7.25
C ALA A 24 12.40 9.17 7.08
N PHE A 25 12.09 8.75 5.85
CA PHE A 25 10.96 7.87 5.54
C PHE A 25 11.10 6.51 6.23
N TYR A 26 12.25 5.86 6.11
CA TYR A 26 12.53 4.60 6.79
C TYR A 26 12.46 4.72 8.32
N ARG A 27 13.05 5.78 8.88
CA ARG A 27 12.96 6.08 10.32
C ARG A 27 11.52 6.32 10.75
N SER A 28 10.70 6.97 9.93
CA SER A 28 9.27 7.21 10.22
C SER A 28 8.44 5.92 10.25
N ILE A 29 8.76 4.94 9.39
CA ILE A 29 8.13 3.61 9.42
C ILE A 29 8.57 2.87 10.69
N ARG A 30 9.87 2.89 10.98
CA ARG A 30 10.42 2.20 12.15
C ARG A 30 9.86 2.76 13.46
N SER A 31 9.85 4.08 13.63
CA SER A 31 9.35 4.73 14.84
C SER A 31 7.83 4.57 15.01
N ALA A 32 7.06 4.56 13.92
CA ALA A 32 5.61 4.35 13.96
C ALA A 32 5.21 2.96 14.50
N SER A 33 6.07 1.95 14.35
CA SER A 33 5.84 0.59 14.88
C SER A 33 6.27 0.40 16.34
N GLN A 34 7.05 1.33 16.90
CA GLN A 34 7.63 1.24 18.25
C GLN A 34 6.88 2.08 19.29
N GLY A 35 5.76 2.71 18.93
CA GLY A 35 4.98 3.53 19.84
C GLY A 35 4.23 2.70 20.90
N PRO A 36 4.11 3.20 22.14
CA PRO A 36 3.17 2.64 23.10
C PRO A 36 1.75 2.77 22.50
N ASN A 37 1.01 1.65 22.38
CA ASN A 37 -0.28 1.50 21.67
C ASN A 37 -0.27 1.27 20.14
N THR A 38 0.88 1.08 19.49
CA THR A 38 0.93 0.73 18.06
C THR A 38 1.22 -0.76 17.83
N GLN A 39 0.30 -1.63 18.24
CA GLN A 39 0.41 -3.04 17.87
C GLN A 39 0.07 -3.24 16.39
N VAL A 40 0.94 -3.96 15.67
CA VAL A 40 0.71 -4.37 14.28
C VAL A 40 -0.56 -5.19 14.22
N ARG A 41 -1.55 -4.70 13.46
CA ARG A 41 -2.83 -5.38 13.28
C ARG A 41 -2.91 -6.01 11.88
N PRO A 42 -3.69 -7.10 11.70
CA PRO A 42 -4.05 -7.54 10.36
C PRO A 42 -4.85 -6.43 9.62
N PRO A 43 -4.76 -6.39 8.28
CA PRO A 43 -5.51 -5.41 7.50
C PRO A 43 -7.02 -5.62 7.66
N PRO A 44 -7.83 -4.55 7.81
CA PRO A 44 -9.29 -4.65 7.82
C PRO A 44 -9.82 -5.35 6.57
N LEU A 45 -10.95 -6.06 6.69
CA LEU A 45 -11.53 -6.84 5.58
C LEU A 45 -11.78 -6.01 4.31
N ALA A 46 -12.26 -4.77 4.46
CA ALA A 46 -12.47 -3.84 3.36
C ALA A 46 -11.16 -3.52 2.61
N VAL A 47 -10.10 -3.20 3.36
CA VAL A 47 -8.77 -2.92 2.81
C VAL A 47 -8.19 -4.17 2.14
N ARG A 48 -8.35 -5.35 2.73
CA ARG A 48 -7.90 -6.62 2.13
C ARG A 48 -8.56 -6.87 0.77
N ARG A 49 -9.87 -6.61 0.64
CA ARG A 49 -10.57 -6.70 -0.67
C ARG A 49 -10.01 -5.70 -1.68
N CYS A 50 -9.77 -4.45 -1.25
CA CYS A 50 -9.16 -3.43 -2.12
C CYS A 50 -7.77 -3.84 -2.60
N LEU A 51 -6.93 -4.38 -1.70
CA LEU A 51 -5.59 -4.87 -2.04
C LEU A 51 -5.63 -6.00 -3.06
N ASN A 52 -6.59 -6.93 -2.93
CA ASN A 52 -6.77 -8.01 -3.91
C ASN A 52 -7.20 -7.45 -5.28
N ILE A 53 -8.09 -6.45 -5.31
CA ILE A 53 -8.53 -5.80 -6.56
C ILE A 53 -7.35 -5.05 -7.21
N LEU A 54 -6.59 -4.27 -6.43
CA LEU A 54 -5.38 -3.60 -6.92
C LEU A 54 -4.37 -4.60 -7.47
N PHE A 55 -4.14 -5.71 -6.76
CA PHE A 55 -3.24 -6.76 -7.23
C PHE A 55 -3.69 -7.37 -8.56
N ALA A 56 -4.99 -7.65 -8.70
CA ALA A 56 -5.56 -8.12 -9.96
C ALA A 56 -5.34 -7.10 -11.08
N VAL A 57 -5.59 -5.80 -10.84
CA VAL A 57 -5.39 -4.75 -11.84
C VAL A 57 -3.92 -4.53 -12.21
N VAL A 58 -3.00 -4.69 -11.26
CA VAL A 58 -1.55 -4.72 -11.55
C VAL A 58 -1.23 -5.88 -12.49
N ILE A 59 -1.73 -7.09 -12.21
CA ILE A 59 -1.53 -8.25 -13.10
C ILE A 59 -2.12 -7.97 -14.49
N PHE A 60 -3.36 -7.48 -14.56
CA PHE A 60 -3.98 -7.15 -15.84
C PHE A 60 -3.16 -6.11 -16.60
N SER A 61 -2.72 -5.03 -15.95
CA SER A 61 -1.89 -4.00 -16.58
C SER A 61 -0.57 -4.58 -17.09
N LEU A 62 0.09 -5.44 -16.31
CA LEU A 62 1.30 -6.14 -16.77
C LEU A 62 1.02 -7.07 -17.96
N LEU A 63 -0.10 -7.80 -17.95
CA LEU A 63 -0.49 -8.63 -19.10
C LEU A 63 -0.78 -7.78 -20.34
N PHE A 64 -1.49 -6.66 -20.20
CA PHE A 64 -1.78 -5.74 -21.32
C PHE A 64 -0.55 -4.97 -21.83
N SER A 65 0.54 -4.95 -21.07
CA SER A 65 1.84 -4.45 -21.52
C SER A 65 2.55 -5.41 -22.49
N LEU A 66 2.13 -6.68 -22.53
CA LEU A 66 2.71 -7.67 -23.44
C LEU A 66 2.30 -7.40 -24.90
N PRO A 67 3.21 -7.63 -25.87
CA PRO A 67 2.95 -7.34 -27.28
C PRO A 67 1.82 -8.20 -27.88
N TYR A 68 1.46 -9.33 -27.25
CA TYR A 68 0.39 -10.20 -27.71
C TYR A 68 -0.99 -9.52 -27.74
N PHE A 69 -1.25 -8.60 -26.80
CA PHE A 69 -2.50 -7.84 -26.77
C PHE A 69 -2.44 -6.56 -27.60
N ALA A 70 -1.28 -6.24 -28.20
CA ALA A 70 -1.11 -5.09 -29.08
C ALA A 70 -1.68 -5.36 -30.47
N PRO A 71 -2.24 -4.36 -31.16
CA PRO A 71 -2.62 -4.55 -32.55
C PRO A 71 -1.39 -4.89 -33.39
N ALA A 72 -1.58 -5.80 -34.34
CA ALA A 72 -0.57 -6.24 -35.29
C ALA A 72 0.12 -5.05 -35.97
N ASN A 73 1.44 -5.02 -35.93
CA ASN A 73 2.24 -4.04 -36.65
C ASN A 73 2.65 -4.61 -38.01
N ILE A 74 2.02 -4.11 -39.08
CA ILE A 74 2.20 -4.62 -40.45
C ILE A 74 3.67 -4.52 -40.90
N PHE A 75 4.37 -3.45 -40.55
CA PHE A 75 5.77 -3.26 -40.93
C PHE A 75 6.72 -4.16 -40.13
N ALA A 76 6.44 -4.36 -38.84
CA ALA A 76 7.24 -5.26 -38.00
C ALA A 76 7.01 -6.74 -38.38
N GLU A 77 5.76 -7.16 -38.60
CA GLU A 77 5.41 -8.52 -39.01
C GLU A 77 6.01 -8.89 -40.36
N THR A 78 5.94 -7.98 -41.34
CA THR A 78 6.49 -8.22 -42.68
C THR A 78 8.00 -7.97 -42.77
N GLY A 79 8.64 -7.47 -41.71
CA GLY A 79 10.05 -7.04 -41.74
C GLY A 79 10.33 -5.96 -42.80
N SER A 80 9.32 -5.18 -43.16
CA SER A 80 9.40 -4.22 -44.27
C SER A 80 9.73 -2.81 -43.80
N ARG A 81 10.59 -2.12 -44.56
CA ARG A 81 10.93 -0.72 -44.30
C ARG A 81 9.68 0.15 -44.42
N LEU A 82 9.59 1.21 -43.61
CA LEU A 82 8.45 2.15 -43.64
C LEU A 82 8.20 2.69 -45.05
N LEU A 83 9.26 3.08 -45.76
CA LEU A 83 9.24 3.64 -47.12
C LEU A 83 9.06 2.59 -48.24
N LEU A 84 8.78 1.31 -47.92
CA LEU A 84 8.55 0.29 -48.94
C LEU A 84 7.27 0.58 -49.74
N LYS A 85 7.31 0.50 -51.08
CA LYS A 85 6.13 0.68 -51.94
C LYS A 85 4.96 -0.22 -51.50
N THR A 86 3.75 0.33 -51.50
CA THR A 86 2.55 -0.33 -50.96
C THR A 86 2.24 -1.66 -51.64
N ASN A 87 2.41 -1.79 -52.95
CA ASN A 87 2.16 -3.04 -53.70
C ASN A 87 3.07 -4.20 -53.22
N LEU A 88 4.31 -3.89 -52.86
CA LEU A 88 5.25 -4.89 -52.32
C LEU A 88 4.90 -5.24 -50.87
N LEU A 89 4.42 -4.26 -50.10
CA LEU A 89 3.95 -4.49 -48.73
C LEU A 89 2.71 -5.39 -48.73
N GLU A 90 1.75 -5.13 -49.62
CA GLU A 90 0.55 -5.94 -49.81
C GLU A 90 0.91 -7.37 -50.22
N ALA A 91 1.80 -7.56 -51.20
CA ALA A 91 2.25 -8.89 -51.63
C ALA A 91 2.93 -9.68 -50.49
N ARG A 92 3.69 -9.01 -49.62
CA ARG A 92 4.32 -9.65 -48.44
C ARG A 92 3.30 -9.98 -47.36
N LEU A 93 2.36 -9.07 -47.11
CA LEU A 93 1.32 -9.26 -46.11
C LEU A 93 0.36 -10.38 -46.52
N SER A 94 -0.03 -10.43 -47.81
CA SER A 94 -0.86 -11.48 -48.37
C SER A 94 -0.15 -12.84 -48.31
N ALA A 95 1.16 -12.90 -48.57
CA ALA A 95 1.95 -14.11 -48.40
C ALA A 95 1.98 -14.60 -46.94
N LEU A 96 2.16 -13.70 -45.97
CA LEU A 96 2.16 -14.02 -44.54
C LEU A 96 0.81 -14.50 -44.03
N ARG A 97 -0.29 -13.94 -44.56
CA ARG A 97 -1.66 -14.25 -44.13
C ARG A 97 -2.41 -15.19 -45.08
N GLN A 98 -1.68 -15.86 -45.98
CA GLN A 98 -2.24 -16.83 -46.95
C GLN A 98 -3.42 -16.27 -47.77
N GLY A 99 -3.36 -14.98 -48.12
CA GLY A 99 -4.40 -14.29 -48.88
C GLY A 99 -5.60 -13.80 -48.07
N ASN A 100 -5.69 -14.09 -46.77
CA ASN A 100 -6.78 -13.62 -45.91
C ASN A 100 -6.46 -12.26 -45.28
N LEU A 101 -6.65 -11.18 -46.02
CA LEU A 101 -6.48 -9.82 -45.51
C LEU A 101 -7.74 -9.36 -44.77
N THR A 102 -7.56 -8.81 -43.57
CA THR A 102 -8.65 -8.23 -42.78
C THR A 102 -9.13 -6.95 -43.45
N ALA A 103 -10.41 -6.61 -43.27
CA ALA A 103 -10.96 -5.34 -43.74
C ALA A 103 -10.17 -4.11 -43.24
N VAL A 104 -9.59 -4.18 -42.04
CA VAL A 104 -8.72 -3.12 -41.49
C VAL A 104 -7.41 -3.01 -42.26
N ASP A 105 -6.79 -4.14 -42.63
CA ASP A 105 -5.54 -4.15 -43.40
C ASP A 105 -5.74 -3.51 -44.78
N GLN A 106 -6.85 -3.84 -45.44
CA GLN A 106 -7.22 -3.27 -46.73
C GLN A 106 -7.40 -1.76 -46.66
N ARG A 107 -8.05 -1.24 -45.60
CA ARG A 107 -8.19 0.20 -45.39
C ARG A 107 -6.85 0.89 -45.18
N ILE A 108 -5.96 0.28 -44.39
CA ILE A 108 -4.61 0.81 -44.15
C ILE A 108 -3.82 0.83 -45.45
N LEU A 109 -3.78 -0.28 -46.19
CA LEU A 109 -3.06 -0.36 -47.47
C LEU A 109 -3.59 0.65 -48.48
N HIS A 110 -4.92 0.75 -48.63
CA HIS A 110 -5.54 1.76 -49.51
C HIS A 110 -5.15 3.18 -49.12
N ARG A 111 -5.11 3.48 -47.81
CA ARG A 111 -4.70 4.78 -47.29
C ARG A 111 -3.21 5.06 -47.56
N LEU A 112 -2.34 4.07 -47.41
CA LEU A 112 -0.90 4.16 -47.68
C LEU A 112 -0.57 4.28 -49.18
N GLU A 113 -1.46 3.84 -50.06
CA GLU A 113 -1.32 4.00 -51.52
C GLU A 113 -1.77 5.39 -51.99
N LYS A 114 -2.89 5.88 -51.47
CA LYS A 114 -3.51 7.13 -51.93
C LYS A 114 -2.81 8.40 -51.43
N GLU A 115 -2.24 8.35 -50.23
CA GLU A 115 -1.61 9.48 -49.56
C GLU A 115 -0.07 9.41 -49.67
N PRO A 116 0.65 10.54 -49.54
CA PRO A 116 2.10 10.56 -49.61
C PRO A 116 2.75 9.79 -48.44
N ASP A 117 4.05 9.51 -48.58
CA ASP A 117 4.83 8.69 -47.65
C ASP A 117 4.81 9.17 -46.19
N THR A 118 4.37 10.41 -45.92
CA THR A 118 4.23 10.94 -44.57
C THR A 118 3.25 10.13 -43.71
N VAL A 119 2.22 9.51 -44.31
CA VAL A 119 1.24 8.67 -43.59
C VAL A 119 1.90 7.43 -42.98
N ARG A 120 2.99 6.93 -43.56
CA ARG A 120 3.75 5.80 -43.01
C ARG A 120 4.40 6.15 -41.68
N PHE A 121 4.83 7.40 -41.50
CA PHE A 121 5.36 7.87 -40.21
C PHE A 121 4.23 8.11 -39.21
N MET A 122 3.06 8.60 -39.67
CA MET A 122 1.86 8.73 -38.83
C MET A 122 1.37 7.38 -38.32
N TYR A 123 1.49 6.32 -39.13
CA TYR A 123 1.22 4.95 -38.71
C TYR A 123 2.13 4.51 -37.54
N ALA A 124 3.43 4.81 -37.62
CA ALA A 124 4.37 4.49 -36.54
C ALA A 124 4.11 5.30 -35.26
N ALA A 125 3.71 6.57 -35.42
CA ALA A 125 3.44 7.50 -34.32
C ALA A 125 2.11 7.24 -33.61
N TYR A 126 1.01 7.14 -34.35
CA TYR A 126 -0.36 7.12 -33.80
C TYR A 126 -1.07 5.78 -33.93
N GLY A 127 -0.49 4.83 -34.67
CA GLY A 127 -0.97 3.46 -34.75
C GLY A 127 -1.95 3.17 -35.91
N PRO A 128 -2.39 1.90 -36.03
CA PRO A 128 -3.18 1.42 -37.16
C PRO A 128 -4.60 1.97 -37.20
N ASP A 129 -5.25 2.13 -36.04
CA ASP A 129 -6.64 2.56 -35.95
C ASP A 129 -6.86 3.99 -36.49
N VAL A 130 -5.95 4.89 -36.11
CA VAL A 130 -5.95 6.29 -36.55
C VAL A 130 -5.80 6.39 -38.07
N VAL A 131 -4.92 5.58 -38.66
CA VAL A 131 -4.70 5.56 -40.12
C VAL A 131 -5.86 4.88 -40.87
N ALA A 132 -6.48 3.86 -40.28
CA ALA A 132 -7.55 3.10 -40.90
C ALA A 132 -8.91 3.81 -40.89
N ASN A 133 -9.23 4.50 -39.78
CA ASN A 133 -10.60 4.97 -39.49
C ASN A 133 -10.74 6.49 -39.47
N CYS A 134 -9.65 7.27 -39.53
CA CYS A 134 -9.75 8.73 -39.55
C CYS A 134 -10.19 9.27 -40.91
N ILE A 135 -11.35 9.93 -40.95
CA ILE A 135 -11.97 10.46 -42.18
C ILE A 135 -11.39 11.83 -42.58
N PHE A 136 -11.04 12.67 -41.59
CA PHE A 136 -10.60 14.05 -41.82
C PHE A 136 -9.08 14.22 -41.79
N CYS A 137 -8.34 13.19 -41.39
CA CYS A 137 -6.89 13.26 -41.33
C CYS A 137 -6.33 13.45 -42.75
N LYS A 138 -5.30 14.27 -42.92
CA LYS A 138 -4.65 14.50 -44.22
C LYS A 138 -3.15 14.57 -44.03
N ALA A 139 -2.40 14.01 -44.97
CA ALA A 139 -0.93 14.06 -44.91
C ALA A 139 -0.34 15.48 -44.90
N THR A 140 -1.06 16.45 -45.47
CA THR A 140 -0.66 17.87 -45.51
C THR A 140 -0.76 18.56 -44.15
N ASP A 141 -1.61 18.04 -43.26
CA ASP A 141 -1.78 18.56 -41.90
C ASP A 141 -1.57 17.42 -40.88
N PRO A 142 -0.32 17.18 -40.46
CA PRO A 142 0.01 16.14 -39.49
C PRO A 142 -0.74 16.26 -38.16
N SER A 143 -1.14 17.48 -37.76
CA SER A 143 -1.81 17.72 -36.48
C SER A 143 -3.20 17.05 -36.42
N SER A 144 -3.84 16.87 -37.57
CA SER A 144 -5.13 16.17 -37.69
C SER A 144 -5.10 14.73 -37.13
N TYR A 145 -3.98 14.02 -37.30
CA TYR A 145 -3.79 12.67 -36.77
C TYR A 145 -3.68 12.67 -35.24
N LEU A 146 -3.01 13.68 -34.67
CA LEU A 146 -2.90 13.85 -33.23
C LEU A 146 -4.27 14.07 -32.60
N TYR A 147 -5.08 14.99 -33.14
CA TYR A 147 -6.41 15.28 -32.60
C TYR A 147 -7.33 14.07 -32.62
N TYR A 148 -7.27 13.24 -33.66
CA TYR A 148 -8.03 11.98 -33.72
C TYR A 148 -7.52 10.94 -32.71
N ALA A 149 -6.21 10.91 -32.43
CA ALA A 149 -5.61 9.97 -31.47
C ALA A 149 -5.86 10.36 -30.00
N LEU A 150 -6.15 11.63 -29.71
CA LEU A 150 -6.31 12.13 -28.33
C LEU A 150 -7.33 11.34 -27.49
N PRO A 151 -8.56 11.04 -27.96
CA PRO A 151 -9.49 10.23 -27.19
C PRO A 151 -8.92 8.85 -26.84
N ALA A 152 -8.27 8.17 -27.77
CA ALA A 152 -7.67 6.86 -27.54
C ALA A 152 -6.52 6.91 -26.50
N VAL A 153 -5.83 8.05 -26.39
CA VAL A 153 -4.79 8.29 -25.37
C VAL A 153 -5.41 8.64 -24.01
N ILE A 154 -6.42 9.53 -23.96
CA ILE A 154 -7.00 10.05 -22.73
C ILE A 154 -7.94 9.06 -22.04
N THR A 155 -8.76 8.31 -22.81
CA THR A 155 -9.73 7.36 -22.28
C THR A 155 -9.15 6.37 -21.26
N PRO A 156 -8.03 5.66 -21.51
CA PRO A 156 -7.48 4.75 -20.50
C PRO A 156 -7.06 5.45 -19.21
N HIS A 157 -6.59 6.71 -19.27
CA HIS A 157 -6.27 7.50 -18.08
C HIS A 157 -7.51 7.90 -17.30
N LEU A 158 -8.59 8.30 -17.96
CA LEU A 158 -9.85 8.62 -17.28
C LEU A 158 -10.42 7.40 -16.56
N ILE A 159 -10.36 6.23 -17.20
CA ILE A 159 -10.77 4.96 -16.58
C ILE A 159 -9.90 4.65 -15.36
N HIS A 160 -8.57 4.81 -15.48
CA HIS A 160 -7.63 4.58 -14.38
C HIS A 160 -7.86 5.54 -13.20
N ILE A 161 -8.01 6.84 -13.46
CA ILE A 161 -8.32 7.84 -12.43
C ILE A 161 -9.66 7.54 -11.74
N ALA A 162 -10.68 7.15 -12.50
CA ALA A 162 -11.98 6.77 -11.94
C ALA A 162 -11.86 5.53 -11.04
N PHE A 163 -11.09 4.53 -11.48
CA PHE A 163 -10.81 3.32 -10.71
C PHE A 163 -10.03 3.62 -9.42
N LEU A 164 -8.98 4.42 -9.49
CA LEU A 164 -8.23 4.90 -8.32
C LEU A 164 -9.15 5.64 -7.34
N GLY A 165 -10.02 6.52 -7.85
CA GLY A 165 -11.00 7.24 -7.06
C GLY A 165 -12.01 6.33 -6.37
N LEU A 166 -12.44 5.25 -7.04
CA LEU A 166 -13.37 4.27 -6.48
C LEU A 166 -12.72 3.46 -5.35
N ILE A 167 -11.50 2.95 -5.55
CA ILE A 167 -10.79 2.16 -4.55
C ILE A 167 -10.42 2.99 -3.33
N THR A 168 -10.00 4.24 -3.53
CA THR A 168 -9.68 5.17 -2.44
C THR A 168 -10.91 5.84 -1.84
N SER A 169 -12.13 5.50 -2.28
CA SER A 169 -13.34 6.06 -1.69
C SER A 169 -13.57 5.54 -0.26
N SER A 170 -14.15 6.40 0.59
CA SER A 170 -14.49 6.06 1.98
C SER A 170 -15.48 4.89 2.08
N PHE A 171 -16.31 4.68 1.06
CA PHE A 171 -17.26 3.58 1.00
C PHE A 171 -16.58 2.22 0.79
N VAL A 172 -15.53 2.17 -0.03
CA VAL A 172 -14.89 0.91 -0.45
C VAL A 172 -13.72 0.53 0.48
N SER A 173 -12.82 1.47 0.76
CA SER A 173 -11.60 1.22 1.56
C SER A 173 -11.66 1.77 2.99
N GLY A 174 -12.73 2.48 3.35
CA GLY A 174 -12.88 3.10 4.66
C GLY A 174 -11.99 4.34 4.85
N VAL A 175 -11.78 4.71 6.11
CA VAL A 175 -11.00 5.90 6.48
C VAL A 175 -9.55 5.80 6.00
N GLU A 176 -8.97 4.59 6.02
CA GLU A 176 -7.56 4.37 5.67
C GLU A 176 -7.26 4.66 4.19
N GLY A 177 -8.15 4.28 3.27
CA GLY A 177 -7.95 4.54 1.84
C GLY A 177 -8.39 5.93 1.40
N SER A 178 -9.37 6.54 2.09
CA SER A 178 -9.79 7.93 1.84
C SER A 178 -8.64 8.94 1.93
N ARG A 179 -7.67 8.69 2.83
CA ARG A 179 -6.47 9.52 2.99
C ARG A 179 -5.59 9.57 1.74
N TRP A 180 -5.57 8.50 0.96
CA TRP A 180 -4.73 8.37 -0.23
C TRP A 180 -5.41 8.89 -1.50
N ARG A 181 -6.70 9.25 -1.43
CA ARG A 181 -7.48 9.67 -2.60
C ARG A 181 -6.84 10.83 -3.35
N THR A 182 -6.48 11.91 -2.66
CA THR A 182 -5.88 13.10 -3.28
C THR A 182 -4.55 12.76 -3.96
N HIS A 183 -3.71 11.95 -3.31
CA HIS A 183 -2.43 11.52 -3.87
C HIS A 183 -2.61 10.61 -5.08
N ALA A 184 -3.55 9.67 -5.03
CA ALA A 184 -3.87 8.78 -6.14
C ALA A 184 -4.43 9.57 -7.34
N THR A 185 -5.33 10.54 -7.10
CA THR A 185 -5.86 11.40 -8.18
C THR A 185 -4.78 12.28 -8.79
N ILE A 186 -3.89 12.88 -7.98
CA ILE A 186 -2.77 13.68 -8.48
C ILE A 186 -1.85 12.80 -9.33
N ALA A 187 -1.50 11.60 -8.84
CA ALA A 187 -0.65 10.67 -9.59
C ALA A 187 -1.26 10.30 -10.95
N GLY A 188 -2.56 9.97 -10.99
CA GLY A 188 -3.26 9.67 -12.25
C GLY A 188 -3.30 10.86 -13.21
N VAL A 189 -3.58 12.07 -12.72
CA VAL A 189 -3.56 13.29 -13.56
C VAL A 189 -2.16 13.59 -14.09
N VAL A 190 -1.12 13.43 -13.27
CA VAL A 190 0.28 13.62 -13.69
C VAL A 190 0.67 12.61 -14.76
N LEU A 191 0.29 11.33 -14.62
CA LEU A 191 0.52 10.32 -15.66
C LEU A 191 -0.16 10.69 -16.98
N ALA A 192 -1.42 11.12 -16.93
CA ALA A 192 -2.16 11.54 -18.12
C ALA A 192 -1.52 12.75 -18.80
N ALA A 193 -1.14 13.76 -18.02
CA ALA A 193 -0.47 14.95 -18.53
C ALA A 193 0.90 14.63 -19.14
N ALA A 194 1.67 13.71 -18.53
CA ALA A 194 2.96 13.30 -19.03
C ALA A 194 2.86 12.56 -20.37
N GLU A 195 1.94 11.59 -20.51
CA GLU A 195 1.71 10.89 -21.78
C GLU A 195 1.22 11.85 -22.88
N LEU A 196 0.31 12.77 -22.53
CA LEU A 196 -0.16 13.79 -23.46
C LEU A 196 0.98 14.70 -23.93
N TYR A 197 1.83 15.14 -23.01
CA TYR A 197 3.00 15.96 -23.31
C TYR A 197 3.97 15.24 -24.25
N TRP A 198 4.30 13.97 -23.98
CA TRP A 198 5.17 13.19 -24.85
C TRP A 198 4.55 12.95 -26.23
N THR A 199 3.25 12.67 -26.29
CA THR A 199 2.54 12.46 -27.57
C THR A 199 2.47 13.74 -28.39
N TRP A 200 2.31 14.90 -27.74
CA TRP A 200 2.29 16.21 -28.38
C TRP A 200 3.66 16.64 -28.90
N THR A 201 4.72 16.39 -28.13
CA THR A 201 6.10 16.81 -28.45
C THR A 201 6.87 15.78 -29.28
N TYR A 202 6.26 14.64 -29.60
CA TYR A 202 6.93 13.56 -30.34
C TYR A 202 7.32 14.00 -31.75
N ASN A 203 8.62 13.89 -32.06
CA ASN A 203 9.15 14.18 -33.38
C ASN A 203 9.03 12.96 -34.31
N TRP A 204 7.89 12.84 -34.98
CA TRP A 204 7.63 11.80 -35.97
C TRP A 204 8.56 11.88 -37.21
N GLU A 205 9.18 13.03 -37.49
CA GLU A 205 10.08 13.19 -38.63
C GLU A 205 11.42 12.47 -38.43
N ALA A 206 11.79 12.16 -37.19
CA ALA A 206 13.02 11.43 -36.88
C ALA A 206 13.09 10.08 -37.64
N ASN A 207 11.94 9.42 -37.80
CA ASN A 207 11.81 8.14 -38.51
C ASN A 207 12.05 8.25 -40.04
N ARG A 208 12.11 9.45 -40.63
CA ARG A 208 12.44 9.64 -42.05
C ARG A 208 13.86 9.20 -42.40
N THR A 209 14.78 9.37 -41.46
CA THR A 209 16.22 9.09 -41.68
C THR A 209 16.56 7.61 -41.53
N VAL A 210 15.67 6.85 -40.90
CA VAL A 210 15.90 5.45 -40.53
C VAL A 210 15.61 4.52 -41.71
N ARG A 211 16.57 3.64 -42.02
CA ARG A 211 16.47 2.71 -43.17
C ARG A 211 16.17 1.26 -42.78
N MET A 212 16.42 0.86 -41.53
CA MET A 212 16.17 -0.50 -41.05
C MET A 212 14.97 -0.53 -40.12
N VAL A 213 14.14 -1.57 -40.22
CA VAL A 213 12.90 -1.72 -39.41
C VAL A 213 13.18 -1.80 -37.91
N LYS A 214 14.27 -2.47 -37.53
CA LYS A 214 14.69 -2.61 -36.13
C LYS A 214 15.03 -1.28 -35.45
N ASP A 215 15.42 -0.28 -36.24
CA ASP A 215 15.87 1.02 -35.74
C ASP A 215 14.72 2.05 -35.80
N VAL A 216 13.54 1.67 -36.32
CA VAL A 216 12.35 2.52 -36.37
C VAL A 216 11.76 2.62 -34.97
N ASP A 217 11.47 3.85 -34.53
CA ASP A 217 10.73 4.05 -33.30
C ASP A 217 9.22 3.91 -33.56
N PHE A 218 8.68 2.77 -33.13
CA PHE A 218 7.25 2.47 -33.12
C PHE A 218 6.58 3.07 -31.88
N PHE A 219 6.55 4.40 -31.82
CA PHE A 219 6.10 5.18 -30.67
C PHE A 219 4.73 4.74 -30.13
N TYR A 220 3.74 4.46 -30.98
CA TYR A 220 2.41 4.01 -30.54
C TYR A 220 2.48 2.75 -29.65
N TRP A 221 3.23 1.74 -30.08
CA TRP A 221 3.37 0.47 -29.35
C TRP A 221 4.23 0.64 -28.08
N ASN A 222 5.30 1.42 -28.18
CA ASN A 222 6.17 1.73 -27.06
C ASN A 222 5.41 2.50 -25.96
N MET A 223 4.69 3.56 -26.34
CA MET A 223 3.91 4.38 -25.41
C MET A 223 2.80 3.56 -24.75
N ARG A 224 2.11 2.69 -25.49
CA ARG A 224 1.13 1.76 -24.91
C ARG A 224 1.75 0.88 -23.83
N THR A 225 2.95 0.35 -24.08
CA THR A 225 3.68 -0.48 -23.10
C THR A 225 4.03 0.33 -21.86
N TYR A 226 4.59 1.53 -22.04
CA TYR A 226 4.93 2.43 -20.93
C TYR A 226 3.71 2.85 -20.11
N ARG A 227 2.57 3.13 -20.75
CA ARG A 227 1.30 3.45 -20.08
C ARG A 227 0.87 2.35 -19.13
N HIS A 228 0.82 1.10 -19.60
CA HIS A 228 0.41 -0.02 -18.76
C HIS A 228 1.42 -0.32 -17.64
N LEU A 229 2.72 -0.17 -17.90
CA LEU A 229 3.75 -0.28 -16.86
C LEU A 229 3.63 0.84 -15.82
N ALA A 230 3.31 2.07 -16.23
CA ALA A 230 3.11 3.20 -15.34
C ALA A 230 1.87 3.00 -14.44
N PHE A 231 0.76 2.50 -15.00
CA PHE A 231 -0.42 2.12 -14.21
C PHE A 231 -0.09 1.04 -13.19
N ALA A 232 0.59 -0.03 -13.60
CA ALA A 232 1.01 -1.10 -12.70
C ALA A 232 1.91 -0.59 -11.57
N LEU A 233 2.83 0.33 -11.86
CA LEU A 233 3.72 0.94 -10.88
C LEU A 233 2.94 1.78 -9.86
N VAL A 234 2.05 2.67 -10.32
CA VAL A 234 1.25 3.52 -9.43
C VAL A 234 0.32 2.69 -8.55
N ASP A 235 -0.35 1.69 -9.13
CA ASP A 235 -1.25 0.80 -8.39
C ASP A 235 -0.51 -0.05 -7.35
N ALA A 236 0.70 -0.53 -7.69
CA ALA A 236 1.55 -1.26 -6.75
C ALA A 236 2.02 -0.36 -5.59
N LEU A 237 2.45 0.87 -5.88
CA LEU A 237 2.85 1.83 -4.85
C LEU A 237 1.68 2.22 -3.94
N LEU A 238 0.49 2.44 -4.51
CA LEU A 238 -0.71 2.73 -3.75
C LEU A 238 -1.12 1.54 -2.88
N GLY A 239 -1.11 0.32 -3.42
CA GLY A 239 -1.39 -0.90 -2.67
C GLY A 239 -0.40 -1.10 -1.52
N TRP A 240 0.89 -0.86 -1.77
CA TRP A 240 1.94 -0.91 -0.75
C TRP A 240 1.69 0.12 0.37
N ALA A 241 1.38 1.37 0.01
CA ALA A 241 1.07 2.43 0.95
C ALA A 241 -0.17 2.10 1.80
N LEU A 242 -1.24 1.62 1.17
CA LEU A 242 -2.49 1.22 1.83
C LEU A 242 -2.26 0.05 2.81
N TRP A 243 -1.42 -0.91 2.44
CA TRP A 243 -1.03 -2.01 3.32
C TRP A 243 -0.24 -1.51 4.54
N LEU A 244 0.73 -0.63 4.33
CA LEU A 244 1.53 -0.06 5.42
C LEU A 244 0.69 0.77 6.40
N THR A 245 -0.22 1.62 5.90
CA THR A 245 -1.07 2.45 6.77
C THR A 245 -2.12 1.62 7.50
N SER A 246 -2.79 0.70 6.80
CA SER A 246 -3.85 -0.12 7.40
C SER A 246 -3.35 -1.06 8.49
N THR A 247 -2.13 -1.58 8.37
CA THR A 247 -1.49 -2.46 9.38
C THR A 247 -0.82 -1.69 10.52
N LYS A 248 -0.97 -0.35 10.57
CA LYS A 248 -0.32 0.55 11.53
C LYS A 248 1.22 0.49 11.50
N ARG A 249 1.81 0.10 10.36
CA ARG A 249 3.27 0.09 10.17
C ARG A 249 3.80 1.46 9.77
N TRP A 250 2.95 2.33 9.23
CA TRP A 250 3.35 3.65 8.77
C TRP A 250 2.20 4.67 8.91
N MET A 251 2.53 5.93 9.22
CA MET A 251 1.57 7.04 9.40
C MET A 251 0.38 6.69 10.31
N VAL A 252 0.68 6.13 11.48
CA VAL A 252 -0.33 5.81 12.50
C VAL A 252 -0.97 7.11 12.98
N VAL A 253 -2.27 7.25 12.72
CA VAL A 253 -3.07 8.31 13.36
C VAL A 253 -3.48 7.77 14.71
N PRO A 254 -3.00 8.35 15.83
CA PRO A 254 -3.48 7.95 17.14
C PRO A 254 -4.98 8.22 17.21
N ALA A 255 -5.74 7.27 17.79
CA ALA A 255 -7.15 7.52 18.09
C ALA A 255 -7.28 8.78 18.94
N SER A 256 -8.38 9.53 18.80
CA SER A 256 -8.56 10.73 19.62
C SER A 256 -8.50 10.36 21.11
N ILE A 257 -8.02 11.28 21.96
CA ILE A 257 -7.92 11.04 23.42
C ILE A 257 -9.28 10.57 23.96
N THR A 258 -10.37 11.12 23.44
CA THR A 258 -11.75 10.72 23.77
C THR A 258 -12.05 9.27 23.39
N GLN A 259 -11.66 8.81 22.20
CA GLN A 259 -11.83 7.41 21.78
C GLN A 259 -10.97 6.46 22.60
N GLN A 260 -9.76 6.87 22.98
CA GLN A 260 -8.88 6.08 23.84
C GLN A 260 -9.48 5.92 25.23
N ILE A 261 -9.99 7.01 25.81
CA ILE A 261 -10.68 6.98 27.10
C ILE A 261 -11.92 6.09 27.00
N ALA A 262 -12.75 6.24 25.97
CA ALA A 262 -13.94 5.42 25.79
C ALA A 262 -13.62 3.92 25.72
N ALA A 263 -12.63 3.52 24.91
CA ALA A 263 -12.22 2.12 24.78
C ALA A 263 -11.62 1.56 26.09
N THR A 264 -10.83 2.36 26.79
CA THR A 264 -10.24 1.95 28.08
C THR A 264 -11.32 1.82 29.15
N THR A 265 -12.26 2.76 29.21
CA THR A 265 -13.41 2.72 30.12
C THR A 265 -14.30 1.51 29.86
N GLU A 266 -14.52 1.13 28.59
CA GLU A 266 -15.26 -0.08 28.24
C GLU A 266 -14.56 -1.34 28.77
N GLN A 267 -13.24 -1.46 28.54
CA GLN A 267 -12.45 -2.58 29.04
C GLN A 267 -12.43 -2.64 30.58
N VAL A 268 -12.26 -1.50 31.23
CA VAL A 268 -12.32 -1.38 32.70
C VAL A 268 -13.71 -1.75 33.21
N GLY A 269 -14.78 -1.36 32.53
CA GLY A 269 -16.16 -1.76 32.88
C GLY A 269 -16.39 -3.27 32.79
N ILE A 270 -15.85 -3.92 31.76
CA ILE A 270 -15.91 -5.39 31.62
C ILE A 270 -15.10 -6.08 32.74
N LEU A 271 -13.90 -5.59 33.05
CA LEU A 271 -13.08 -6.12 34.14
C LEU A 271 -13.77 -5.91 35.50
N TYR A 272 -14.29 -4.72 35.74
CA TYR A 272 -15.01 -4.37 36.96
C TYR A 272 -16.22 -5.28 37.17
N SER A 273 -17.09 -5.44 36.15
CA SER A 273 -18.26 -6.33 36.25
C SER A 273 -17.87 -7.78 36.54
N LYS A 274 -16.81 -8.31 35.90
CA LYS A 274 -16.30 -9.66 36.15
C LYS A 274 -15.75 -9.83 37.57
N THR A 275 -14.95 -8.88 38.05
CA THR A 275 -14.39 -8.94 39.42
C THR A 275 -15.49 -8.81 40.47
N HIS A 276 -16.46 -7.93 40.26
CA HIS A 276 -17.60 -7.75 41.17
C HIS A 276 -18.51 -8.98 41.19
N ALA A 277 -18.77 -9.59 40.03
CA ALA A 277 -19.50 -10.86 39.94
C ALA A 277 -18.76 -11.98 40.68
N SER A 278 -17.44 -12.11 40.48
CA SER A 278 -16.62 -13.07 41.23
C SER A 278 -16.65 -12.80 42.74
N GLY A 279 -16.64 -11.54 43.15
CA GLY A 279 -16.77 -11.14 44.56
C GLY A 279 -18.11 -11.54 45.15
N HIS A 280 -19.22 -11.32 44.42
CA HIS A 280 -20.54 -11.77 44.84
C HIS A 280 -20.62 -13.29 44.93
N ILE A 281 -20.15 -14.02 43.93
CA ILE A 281 -20.14 -15.49 43.95
C ILE A 281 -19.37 -15.99 45.18
N ARG A 282 -18.17 -15.45 45.43
CA ARG A 282 -17.37 -15.82 46.60
C ARG A 282 -18.09 -15.49 47.91
N ASN A 283 -18.73 -14.33 48.01
CA ASN A 283 -19.49 -13.94 49.19
C ASN A 283 -20.70 -14.85 49.41
N THR A 284 -21.42 -15.22 48.36
CA THR A 284 -22.53 -16.18 48.41
C THR A 284 -22.05 -17.56 48.86
N ILE A 285 -20.96 -18.07 48.29
CA ILE A 285 -20.35 -19.35 48.71
C ILE A 285 -19.95 -19.31 50.17
N VAL A 286 -19.34 -18.21 50.63
CA VAL A 286 -18.93 -18.09 52.04
C VAL A 286 -20.16 -17.95 52.94
N ARG A 287 -21.24 -17.30 52.54
CA ARG A 287 -22.42 -17.12 53.42
C ARG A 287 -23.29 -18.36 53.53
N ASP A 288 -23.44 -19.12 52.45
CA ASP A 288 -24.24 -20.33 52.40
C ASP A 288 -23.46 -21.54 52.94
N ARG A 289 -24.05 -22.28 53.89
CA ARG A 289 -23.37 -23.40 54.54
C ARG A 289 -23.16 -24.60 53.62
N GLU A 290 -24.11 -24.88 52.73
CA GLU A 290 -24.05 -26.00 51.80
C GLU A 290 -22.99 -25.75 50.72
N LEU A 291 -23.02 -24.56 50.10
CA LEU A 291 -22.03 -24.16 49.09
C LEU A 291 -20.61 -24.08 49.69
N ARG A 292 -20.48 -23.57 50.92
CA ARG A 292 -19.18 -23.53 51.61
C ARG A 292 -18.62 -24.94 51.81
N ASN A 293 -19.44 -25.89 52.23
CA ASN A 293 -19.00 -27.27 52.44
C ASN A 293 -18.55 -27.92 51.14
N VAL A 294 -19.27 -27.72 50.03
CA VAL A 294 -18.87 -28.22 48.71
C VAL A 294 -17.56 -27.58 48.25
N TYR A 295 -17.42 -26.26 48.43
CA TYR A 295 -16.19 -25.54 48.11
C TYR A 295 -14.99 -26.07 48.92
N THR A 296 -15.14 -26.21 50.24
CA THR A 296 -14.08 -26.74 51.11
C THR A 296 -13.72 -28.18 50.72
N ALA A 297 -14.72 -29.05 50.51
CA ALA A 297 -14.49 -30.43 50.11
C ALA A 297 -13.78 -30.55 48.74
N TYR A 298 -14.09 -29.64 47.80
CA TYR A 298 -13.37 -29.56 46.53
C TYR A 298 -11.89 -29.23 46.76
N TRP A 299 -11.58 -28.19 47.55
CA TRP A 299 -10.20 -27.80 47.81
C TRP A 299 -9.43 -28.80 48.67
N GLU A 300 -10.07 -29.44 49.65
CA GLU A 300 -9.47 -30.53 50.42
C GLU A 300 -9.13 -31.72 49.52
N ARG A 301 -10.03 -32.08 48.58
CA ARG A 301 -9.77 -33.12 47.58
C ARG A 301 -8.62 -32.73 46.65
N GLU A 302 -8.64 -31.52 46.13
CA GLU A 302 -7.58 -31.01 45.25
C GLU A 302 -6.23 -31.02 45.98
N GLN A 303 -6.18 -30.58 47.24
CA GLN A 303 -4.97 -30.64 48.07
C GLN A 303 -4.51 -32.08 48.31
N ALA A 304 -5.43 -33.02 48.56
CA ALA A 304 -5.09 -34.43 48.74
C ALA A 304 -4.51 -35.04 47.46
N VAL A 305 -5.14 -34.79 46.30
CA VAL A 305 -4.65 -35.23 44.99
C VAL A 305 -3.29 -34.60 44.68
N MET A 306 -3.14 -33.29 44.91
CA MET A 306 -1.88 -32.60 44.69
C MET A 306 -0.78 -33.12 45.62
N HIS A 307 -1.12 -33.47 46.86
CA HIS A 307 -0.17 -34.07 47.80
C HIS A 307 0.27 -35.46 47.37
N GLU A 308 -0.63 -36.27 46.80
CA GLU A 308 -0.30 -37.58 46.22
C GLU A 308 0.63 -37.43 45.02
N ILE A 309 0.33 -36.51 44.11
CA ILE A 309 1.18 -36.19 42.94
C ILE A 309 2.55 -35.66 43.41
N ASP A 310 2.60 -34.78 44.40
CA ASP A 310 3.86 -34.25 44.95
C ASP A 310 4.72 -35.32 45.65
N GLN A 311 4.14 -36.46 46.02
CA GLN A 311 4.87 -37.59 46.61
C GLN A 311 5.37 -38.61 45.57
N GLU A 312 4.89 -38.53 44.32
CA GLU A 312 5.37 -39.41 43.25
C GLU A 312 6.87 -39.17 43.01
N ARG A 313 7.65 -40.26 42.99
CA ARG A 313 9.12 -40.19 42.84
C ARG A 313 9.55 -39.39 41.62
N GLU A 314 8.84 -39.56 40.50
CA GLU A 314 9.14 -38.85 39.26
C GLU A 314 8.95 -37.32 39.40
N VAL A 315 7.91 -36.88 40.11
CA VAL A 315 7.63 -35.46 40.37
C VAL A 315 8.63 -34.88 41.37
N VAL A 316 8.97 -35.62 42.42
CA VAL A 316 9.99 -35.21 43.40
C VAL A 316 11.36 -35.05 42.74
N ASP A 317 11.76 -36.01 41.90
CA ASP A 317 13.02 -35.96 41.18
C ASP A 317 13.03 -34.82 40.15
N ALA A 318 11.94 -34.63 39.39
CA ALA A 318 11.80 -33.51 38.47
C ALA A 318 11.84 -32.16 39.19
N ARG A 319 11.19 -32.04 40.35
CA ARG A 319 11.19 -30.83 41.19
C ARG A 319 12.58 -30.55 41.74
N ASN A 320 13.28 -31.56 42.26
CA ASN A 320 14.65 -31.40 42.77
C ASN A 320 15.62 -31.01 41.65
N ILE A 321 15.46 -31.57 40.45
CA ILE A 321 16.22 -31.17 39.26
C ILE A 321 15.91 -29.71 38.88
N ALA A 322 14.63 -29.30 38.88
CA ALA A 322 14.23 -27.93 38.58
C ALA A 322 14.76 -26.94 39.62
N LEU A 323 14.67 -27.26 40.92
CA LEU A 323 15.20 -26.44 42.02
C LEU A 323 16.73 -26.35 41.98
N SER A 324 17.44 -27.44 41.63
CA SER A 324 18.90 -27.40 41.47
C SER A 324 19.37 -26.50 40.31
N ARG A 325 18.50 -26.28 39.32
CA ARG A 325 18.74 -25.39 38.17
C ARG A 325 18.20 -23.98 38.39
N MET A 326 17.42 -23.76 39.45
CA MET A 326 16.79 -22.48 39.73
C MET A 326 17.72 -21.63 40.58
N ASP A 327 18.12 -20.49 40.04
CA ASP A 327 18.95 -19.50 40.72
C ASP A 327 18.05 -18.67 41.66
N TYR A 328 18.04 -19.04 42.95
CA TYR A 328 17.18 -18.43 43.98
C TYR A 328 17.35 -16.91 44.07
N ASP A 329 18.58 -16.41 43.93
CA ASP A 329 18.87 -14.98 44.01
C ASP A 329 18.24 -14.22 42.84
N LYS A 330 18.31 -14.79 41.63
CA LYS A 330 17.64 -14.21 40.45
C LYS A 330 16.12 -14.23 40.56
N VAL A 331 15.54 -15.26 41.17
CA VAL A 331 14.08 -15.34 41.38
C VAL A 331 13.63 -14.32 42.40
N GLN A 332 14.35 -14.18 43.52
CA GLN A 332 14.05 -13.18 44.55
C GLN A 332 14.18 -11.75 44.02
N GLN A 333 15.21 -11.49 43.22
CA GLN A 333 15.40 -10.19 42.58
C GLN A 333 14.29 -9.89 41.55
N ARG A 334 13.84 -10.88 40.78
CA ARG A 334 12.68 -10.72 39.87
C ARG A 334 11.38 -10.48 40.62
N ALA A 335 11.17 -11.16 41.74
CA ALA A 335 9.98 -10.97 42.57
C ALA A 335 9.95 -9.57 43.19
N GLY A 336 11.08 -9.11 43.74
CA GLY A 336 11.22 -7.73 44.25
C GLY A 336 10.92 -6.69 43.15
N ASN A 337 11.57 -6.82 42.00
CA ASN A 337 11.36 -5.92 40.87
C ASN A 337 9.90 -5.92 40.37
N TYR A 338 9.23 -7.07 40.37
CA TYR A 338 7.82 -7.18 39.97
C TYR A 338 6.89 -6.48 40.96
N VAL A 339 7.13 -6.65 42.26
CA VAL A 339 6.36 -6.00 43.33
C VAL A 339 6.54 -4.48 43.25
N ASP A 340 7.78 -4.01 43.10
CA ASP A 340 8.10 -2.59 42.94
C ASP A 340 7.46 -1.99 41.67
N GLN A 341 7.38 -2.76 40.58
CA GLN A 341 6.75 -2.35 39.34
C GLN A 341 5.22 -2.24 39.45
N ILE A 342 4.59 -3.10 40.27
CA ILE A 342 3.15 -2.99 40.57
C ILE A 342 2.89 -1.79 41.47
N PHE A 343 3.66 -1.62 42.55
CA PHE A 343 3.44 -0.51 43.49
C PHE A 343 3.70 0.86 42.87
N SER A 344 4.73 0.99 42.03
CA SER A 344 5.00 2.23 41.28
C SER A 344 3.89 2.61 40.30
N GLN A 345 3.20 1.64 39.69
CA GLN A 345 2.01 1.90 38.87
C GLN A 345 0.82 2.42 39.69
N PHE A 346 0.66 1.97 40.94
CA PHE A 346 -0.40 2.47 41.81
C PHE A 346 -0.07 3.83 42.43
N GLU A 347 1.19 4.11 42.77
CA GLU A 347 1.60 5.44 43.24
C GLU A 347 1.48 6.51 42.15
N ALA A 348 1.77 6.18 40.89
CA ALA A 348 1.57 7.09 39.76
C ALA A 348 0.10 7.47 39.51
N VAL A 349 -0.86 6.68 40.02
CA VAL A 349 -2.31 6.90 39.86
C VAL A 349 -2.92 7.62 41.08
N ARG A 350 -2.16 7.83 42.17
CA ARG A 350 -2.65 8.55 43.35
C ARG A 350 -2.69 10.07 43.05
N PRO A 351 -3.86 10.73 43.09
CA PRO A 351 -3.92 12.18 42.93
C PRO A 351 -3.12 12.85 44.05
N GLN A 352 -2.30 13.84 43.71
CA GLN A 352 -1.67 14.75 44.67
C GLN A 352 -2.77 15.52 45.43
N GLN A 353 -3.31 14.94 46.49
CA GLN A 353 -4.24 15.61 47.41
C GLN A 353 -3.59 16.01 48.75
N GLY A 354 -2.25 15.95 48.85
CA GLY A 354 -1.55 16.18 50.12
C GLY A 354 -0.68 17.44 50.23
N ALA A 355 -0.53 18.25 49.18
CA ALA A 355 0.47 19.34 49.16
C ALA A 355 -0.09 20.76 49.29
N ALA A 356 -1.32 20.93 49.82
CA ALA A 356 -1.97 22.24 49.92
C ALA A 356 -2.52 22.60 51.33
N SER A 357 -2.09 21.92 52.40
CA SER A 357 -2.60 22.23 53.76
C SER A 357 -1.52 22.60 54.80
N SER A 358 -0.29 22.94 54.41
CA SER A 358 0.77 23.30 55.37
C SER A 358 1.34 24.71 55.19
N ALA A 359 0.56 25.65 54.62
CA ALA A 359 1.00 27.03 54.41
C ALA A 359 0.11 28.11 55.06
N GLN A 360 -0.77 27.74 55.99
CA GLN A 360 -1.58 28.69 56.75
C GLN A 360 -1.59 28.31 58.23
N ASP A 361 -0.44 28.42 58.89
CA ASP A 361 -0.40 28.51 60.36
C ASP A 361 0.93 29.09 60.83
N ASN A 362 1.20 30.37 60.47
CA ASN A 362 2.25 31.14 61.14
C ASN A 362 2.13 32.65 60.84
N THR A 363 1.05 33.30 61.30
CA THR A 363 1.01 34.77 61.42
C THR A 363 -0.08 35.18 62.42
N THR A 364 0.18 34.93 63.70
CA THR A 364 -0.40 35.71 64.82
C THR A 364 0.42 35.39 66.05
N ASP A 365 1.52 36.13 66.26
CA ASP A 365 1.90 36.58 67.60
C ASP A 365 3.03 37.62 67.53
N HIS A 366 2.92 38.61 68.42
CA HIS A 366 3.81 39.74 68.70
C HIS A 366 3.73 40.96 67.77
N LEU A 367 3.07 42.02 68.26
CA LEU A 367 3.77 43.22 68.79
C LEU A 367 2.74 44.18 69.44
N HIS A 368 2.57 44.05 70.76
CA HIS A 368 2.42 45.16 71.68
C HIS A 368 3.83 45.52 72.15
N GLU A 369 4.28 46.75 71.94
CA GLU A 369 5.04 47.61 72.87
C GLU A 369 5.76 48.74 72.12
N GLU A 370 5.50 49.96 72.63
CA GLU A 370 6.04 51.30 72.33
C GLU A 370 5.60 52.06 71.06
#